data_AF-A0A9N9NBW7-F1
#
_entry.id   AF-A0A9N9NBW7-F1
#
_cell.length_a   1.000
_cell.length_b   1.000
_cell.length_c   1.000
_cell.angle_alpha   90.00
_cell.angle_beta   90.00
_cell.angle_gamma   90.00
#
_symmetry.space_group_name_H-M   'P 1'
#
loop_
_entity.id
_entity.type
_entity.pdbx_description
1 polymer ?
#
loop_
_entity_poly.entity_id
_entity_poly.type
_entity_poly.pdbx_seq_one_letter_code
_entity_poly.pdbx_strand_id
1 'polypeptide(L)'
;MAAVAQLKFDNSFWSPKGYEAGKNILYDKLKQGREENNEIIEFLEERISIEELYGKQLFDLSKKEGDEDGFLRDDGASLRRAFDNIKNECEQLGRAHLQLASSLYEMVLLPLTKYGNEHSKRLDASEDEINGRLKMYNKLTNDVEKLRANYESKCQFADEMEEISIRGLEQTNSSPVFLGGLAFSEHDLKTYLARMREEIPSQQVKIPILGVYNDAYSGEDIAKWLKNNNSGIRRVRDIEIIGQELIDQGFIKLVGVI
;
A
#
# COMPACT_ATOMS: atom_id res chain seq x y z
N MET A 1 16.26 -28.83 -4.37
CA MET A 1 14.86 -28.84 -3.88
C MET A 1 14.77 -27.86 -2.73
N ALA A 2 13.99 -26.78 -2.87
CA ALA A 2 13.71 -25.91 -1.73
C ALA A 2 12.92 -26.72 -0.69
N ALA A 3 13.30 -26.64 0.59
CA ALA A 3 12.54 -27.27 1.66
C ALA A 3 11.13 -26.69 1.64
N VAL A 4 10.12 -27.53 1.40
CA VAL A 4 8.72 -27.13 1.49
C VAL A 4 8.47 -26.77 2.94
N ALA A 5 8.26 -25.49 3.22
CA ALA A 5 7.96 -25.03 4.55
C ALA A 5 6.68 -25.72 5.05
N GLN A 6 6.69 -26.20 6.30
CA GLN A 6 5.52 -26.81 6.92
C GLN A 6 4.38 -25.79 6.97
N LEU A 7 3.20 -26.17 6.48
CA LEU A 7 2.01 -25.32 6.50
C LEU A 7 1.52 -25.16 7.95
N LYS A 8 1.36 -23.91 8.38
CA LYS A 8 0.93 -23.49 9.72
C LYS A 8 -0.03 -22.31 9.59
N PHE A 9 -0.88 -22.08 10.60
CA PHE A 9 -1.80 -20.94 10.58
C PHE A 9 -1.08 -19.59 10.44
N ASP A 10 0.09 -19.45 11.06
CA ASP A 10 0.87 -18.21 11.03
C ASP A 10 1.50 -17.87 9.67
N ASN A 11 1.61 -18.83 8.75
CA ASN A 11 2.29 -18.65 7.46
C ASN A 11 1.40 -18.91 6.23
N SER A 12 0.18 -19.43 6.43
CA SER A 12 -0.67 -19.93 5.32
C SER A 12 -1.85 -19.02 4.96
N PHE A 13 -2.19 -18.03 5.79
CA PHE A 13 -3.42 -17.24 5.65
C PHE A 13 -3.19 -15.73 5.45
N TRP A 14 -2.00 -15.35 4.99
CA TRP A 14 -1.76 -13.97 4.55
C TRP A 14 -2.27 -13.79 3.12
N SER A 15 -3.14 -12.80 2.88
CA SER A 15 -3.57 -12.47 1.52
C SER A 15 -2.76 -11.30 0.94
N PRO A 16 -2.36 -11.35 -0.34
CA PRO A 16 -1.52 -10.31 -0.95
C PRO A 16 -2.13 -8.91 -0.96
N LYS A 17 -3.47 -8.81 -0.88
CA LYS A 17 -4.21 -7.55 -0.82
C LYS A 17 -5.30 -7.64 0.25
N GLY A 18 -5.40 -6.61 1.09
CA GLY A 18 -6.50 -6.38 2.02
C GLY A 18 -6.60 -7.30 3.24
N TYR A 19 -5.84 -8.40 3.33
CA TYR A 19 -5.85 -9.38 4.43
C TYR A 19 -7.20 -10.06 4.76
N GLU A 20 -8.32 -9.64 4.15
CA GLU A 20 -9.67 -10.14 4.40
C GLU A 20 -9.82 -11.63 4.02
N ALA A 21 -9.29 -12.04 2.87
CA ALA A 21 -9.56 -13.38 2.34
C ALA A 21 -9.05 -14.49 3.27
N GLY A 22 -7.82 -14.36 3.76
CA GLY A 22 -7.24 -15.34 4.68
C GLY A 22 -7.90 -15.34 6.04
N LYS A 23 -8.24 -14.15 6.57
CA LYS A 23 -9.04 -14.01 7.78
C LYS A 23 -10.38 -14.75 7.63
N ASN A 24 -11.12 -14.48 6.56
CA ASN A 24 -12.46 -15.05 6.36
C ASN A 24 -12.42 -16.57 6.36
N ILE A 25 -11.46 -17.17 5.65
CA ILE A 25 -11.30 -18.64 5.65
C ILE A 25 -11.11 -19.19 7.08
N LEU A 26 -10.28 -18.54 7.90
CA LEU A 26 -10.06 -18.97 9.29
C LEU A 26 -11.34 -18.85 10.13
N TYR A 27 -12.00 -17.69 10.08
CA TYR A 27 -13.21 -17.46 10.88
C TYR A 27 -14.40 -18.29 10.40
N ASP A 28 -14.52 -18.55 9.11
CA ASP A 28 -15.52 -19.46 8.56
C ASP A 28 -15.32 -20.88 9.10
N LYS A 29 -14.06 -21.37 9.17
CA LYS A 29 -13.79 -22.68 9.75
C LYS A 29 -14.03 -22.71 11.27
N LEU A 30 -13.73 -21.63 11.99
CA LEU A 30 -14.02 -21.54 13.42
C LEU A 30 -15.54 -21.50 13.69
N LYS A 31 -16.31 -20.76 12.87
CA LYS A 31 -17.77 -20.74 12.93
C LYS A 31 -18.36 -22.09 12.59
N GLN A 32 -17.82 -22.79 11.59
CA GLN A 32 -18.22 -24.17 11.31
C GLN A 32 -18.01 -25.07 12.54
N GLY A 33 -16.87 -24.94 13.24
CA GLY A 33 -16.61 -25.69 14.47
C GLY A 33 -17.61 -25.40 15.61
N ARG A 34 -18.19 -24.19 15.65
CA ARG A 34 -19.28 -23.86 16.57
C ARG A 34 -20.55 -24.63 16.21
N GLU A 35 -20.90 -24.71 14.94
CA GLU A 35 -22.06 -25.50 14.48
C GLU A 35 -21.86 -27.00 14.72
N GLU A 36 -20.68 -27.53 14.39
CA GLU A 36 -20.30 -28.93 14.68
C GLU A 36 -20.45 -29.24 16.19
N ASN A 37 -20.08 -28.30 17.07
CA ASN A 37 -20.26 -28.48 18.51
C ASN A 37 -21.74 -28.45 18.95
N ASN A 38 -22.58 -27.64 18.32
CA ASN A 38 -24.02 -27.63 18.58
C ASN A 38 -24.67 -28.96 18.16
N GLU A 39 -24.30 -29.50 17.00
CA GLU A 39 -24.80 -30.81 16.55
C GLU A 39 -24.46 -31.92 17.56
N ILE A 40 -23.26 -31.90 18.15
CA ILE A 40 -22.86 -32.85 19.21
C ILE A 40 -23.71 -32.66 20.47
N ILE A 41 -23.97 -31.42 20.87
CA ILE A 41 -24.81 -31.11 22.04
C ILE A 41 -26.24 -31.64 21.83
N GLU A 42 -26.85 -31.34 20.69
CA GLU A 42 -28.20 -31.81 20.34
C GLU A 42 -28.27 -33.33 20.33
N PHE A 43 -27.29 -33.99 19.71
CA PHE A 43 -27.20 -35.45 19.71
C PHE A 43 -27.11 -36.04 21.13
N LEU A 44 -26.31 -35.42 22.01
CA LEU A 44 -26.18 -35.86 23.40
C LEU A 44 -27.46 -35.65 24.20
N GLU A 45 -28.18 -34.56 23.98
CA GLU A 45 -29.49 -34.31 24.60
C GLU A 45 -30.50 -35.38 24.23
N GLU A 46 -30.60 -35.72 22.94
CA GLU A 46 -31.46 -36.80 22.47
C GLU A 46 -31.05 -38.14 23.06
N ARG A 47 -29.75 -38.46 23.06
CA ARG A 47 -29.25 -39.70 23.65
C ARG A 47 -29.58 -39.80 25.13
N ILE A 48 -29.37 -38.73 25.91
CA ILE A 48 -29.71 -38.70 27.34
C ILE A 48 -31.20 -38.96 27.53
N SER A 49 -32.07 -38.27 26.77
CA SER A 49 -33.52 -38.46 26.84
C SER A 49 -33.96 -39.91 26.55
N ILE A 50 -33.33 -40.57 25.57
CA ILE A 50 -33.57 -41.99 25.26
C ILE A 50 -33.17 -42.89 26.44
N GLU A 51 -31.98 -42.68 27.01
CA GLU A 51 -31.48 -43.46 28.15
C GLU A 51 -32.37 -43.27 29.40
N GLU A 52 -32.84 -42.04 29.65
CA GLU A 52 -33.77 -41.75 30.75
C GLU A 52 -35.11 -42.45 30.55
N LEU A 53 -35.70 -42.35 29.36
CA LEU A 53 -36.98 -42.99 29.04
C LEU A 53 -36.88 -44.51 29.18
N TYR A 54 -35.82 -45.10 28.60
CA TYR A 54 -35.61 -46.55 28.65
C TYR A 54 -35.38 -47.04 30.07
N GLY A 55 -34.49 -46.38 30.82
CA GLY A 55 -34.21 -46.71 32.21
C GLY A 55 -35.43 -46.60 33.11
N LYS A 56 -36.24 -45.56 32.92
CA LYS A 56 -37.50 -45.37 33.65
C LYS A 56 -38.53 -46.44 33.32
N GLN A 57 -38.72 -46.77 32.04
CA GLN A 57 -39.67 -47.81 31.64
C GLN A 57 -39.31 -49.20 32.19
N LEU A 58 -38.02 -49.55 32.20
CA LEU A 58 -37.54 -50.79 32.84
C LEU A 58 -37.77 -50.79 34.35
N PHE A 59 -37.51 -49.66 35.00
CA PHE A 59 -37.75 -49.50 36.43
C PHE A 59 -39.24 -49.61 36.78
N ASP A 60 -40.11 -48.93 36.04
CA ASP A 60 -41.55 -48.98 36.27
C ASP A 60 -42.12 -50.39 36.00
N LEU A 61 -41.61 -51.08 34.97
CA LEU A 61 -41.97 -52.47 34.67
C LEU A 61 -41.60 -53.42 35.82
N SER A 62 -40.44 -53.24 36.46
CA SER A 62 -40.05 -54.06 37.61
C SER A 62 -40.96 -53.86 38.83
N LYS A 63 -41.61 -52.69 38.94
CA LYS A 63 -42.57 -52.38 40.02
C LYS A 63 -44.00 -52.81 39.73
N LYS A 64 -44.30 -53.34 38.54
CA LYS A 64 -45.64 -53.82 38.20
C LYS A 64 -46.12 -54.84 39.23
N GLU A 65 -47.31 -54.60 39.79
CA GLU A 65 -47.89 -55.48 40.80
C GLU A 65 -48.16 -56.88 40.23
N GLY A 66 -48.07 -57.88 41.10
CA GLY A 66 -48.41 -59.25 40.74
C GLY A 66 -49.92 -59.46 40.72
N ASP A 67 -50.37 -60.49 40.01
CA ASP A 67 -51.76 -60.93 40.02
C ASP A 67 -52.02 -61.82 41.25
N GLU A 68 -53.11 -61.55 41.99
CA GLU A 68 -53.55 -62.33 43.16
C GLU A 68 -53.80 -63.80 42.81
N ASP A 69 -54.31 -64.08 41.60
CA ASP A 69 -54.55 -65.44 41.10
C ASP A 69 -53.33 -66.03 40.38
N GLY A 70 -52.26 -65.25 40.21
CA GLY A 70 -51.01 -65.65 39.57
C GLY A 70 -49.92 -66.00 40.57
N PHE A 71 -48.72 -65.48 40.30
CA PHE A 71 -47.53 -65.72 41.11
C PHE A 71 -47.70 -65.35 42.60
N LEU A 72 -48.65 -64.47 42.98
CA LEU A 72 -48.88 -64.13 44.41
C LEU A 72 -49.52 -65.27 45.20
N ARG A 73 -50.21 -66.20 44.54
CA ARG A 73 -50.77 -67.41 45.17
C ARG A 73 -49.74 -68.54 45.36
N ASP A 74 -48.60 -68.45 44.67
CA ASP A 74 -47.56 -69.46 44.59
C ASP A 74 -46.49 -69.27 45.69
N ASP A 75 -46.93 -69.33 46.95
CA ASP A 75 -46.06 -69.06 48.09
C ASP A 75 -45.01 -70.18 48.27
N GLY A 76 -43.72 -69.82 48.17
CA GLY A 76 -42.60 -70.76 48.29
C GLY A 76 -42.18 -71.55 47.02
N ALA A 77 -42.81 -71.31 45.86
CA ALA A 77 -42.46 -71.98 44.61
C ALA A 77 -41.12 -71.49 44.03
N SER A 78 -40.31 -72.40 43.47
CA SER A 78 -39.03 -72.06 42.82
C SER A 78 -39.20 -71.17 41.59
N LEU A 79 -40.29 -71.36 40.83
CA LEU A 79 -40.63 -70.55 39.66
C LEU A 79 -40.96 -69.10 40.04
N ARG A 80 -41.65 -68.89 41.17
CA ARG A 80 -41.93 -67.55 41.71
C ARG A 80 -40.64 -66.78 41.96
N ARG A 81 -39.67 -67.42 42.64
CA ARG A 81 -38.36 -66.82 42.91
C ARG A 81 -37.60 -66.48 41.63
N ALA A 82 -37.68 -67.34 40.61
CA ALA A 82 -37.08 -67.06 39.31
C ALA A 82 -37.72 -65.83 38.64
N PHE A 83 -39.03 -65.69 38.72
CA PHE A 83 -39.72 -64.50 38.21
C PHE A 83 -39.37 -63.22 38.98
N ASP A 84 -39.30 -63.28 40.32
CA ASP A 84 -38.86 -62.14 41.13
C ASP A 84 -37.40 -61.74 40.80
N ASN A 85 -36.53 -62.70 40.47
CA ASN A 85 -35.18 -62.41 39.98
C ASN A 85 -35.20 -61.65 38.65
N ILE A 86 -36.05 -62.04 37.69
CA ILE A 86 -36.22 -61.31 36.42
C ILE A 86 -36.66 -59.87 36.68
N LYS A 87 -37.61 -59.65 37.60
CA LYS A 87 -38.04 -58.29 37.98
C LYS A 87 -36.88 -57.49 38.59
N ASN A 88 -36.09 -58.11 39.47
CA ASN A 88 -34.92 -57.46 40.06
C ASN A 88 -33.84 -57.11 39.03
N GLU A 89 -33.61 -57.95 38.03
CA GLU A 89 -32.70 -57.66 36.91
C GLU A 89 -33.19 -56.45 36.09
N CYS A 90 -34.49 -56.38 35.79
CA CYS A 90 -35.09 -55.21 35.13
C CYS A 90 -34.91 -53.93 35.97
N GLU A 91 -35.07 -54.01 37.30
CA GLU A 91 -34.84 -52.87 38.19
C GLU A 91 -33.39 -52.39 38.14
N GLN A 92 -32.43 -53.31 38.24
CA GLN A 92 -31.01 -52.98 38.24
C GLN A 92 -30.58 -52.37 36.90
N LEU A 93 -31.04 -52.95 35.79
CA LEU A 93 -30.77 -52.42 34.46
C LEU A 93 -31.38 -51.02 34.30
N GLY A 94 -32.64 -50.82 34.71
CA GLY A 94 -33.29 -49.52 34.68
C GLY A 94 -32.53 -48.45 35.46
N ARG A 95 -32.07 -48.78 36.67
CA ARG A 95 -31.23 -47.89 37.49
C ARG A 95 -29.89 -47.57 36.82
N ALA A 96 -29.25 -48.55 36.18
CA ALA A 96 -27.98 -48.34 35.49
C ALA A 96 -28.12 -47.36 34.31
N HIS A 97 -29.18 -47.47 33.51
CA HIS A 97 -29.46 -46.53 32.42
C HIS A 97 -29.76 -45.11 32.93
N LEU A 98 -30.53 -44.98 34.00
CA LEU A 98 -30.78 -43.68 34.63
C LEU A 98 -29.48 -43.04 35.17
N GLN A 99 -28.61 -43.83 35.78
CA GLN A 99 -27.30 -43.35 36.24
C GLN A 99 -26.39 -42.93 35.07
N LEU A 100 -26.41 -43.69 33.97
CA LEU A 100 -25.69 -43.34 32.75
C LEU A 100 -26.18 -42.01 32.17
N ALA A 101 -27.49 -41.82 32.07
CA ALA A 101 -28.08 -40.58 31.60
C ALA A 101 -27.66 -39.36 32.45
N SER A 102 -27.77 -39.48 33.79
CA SER A 102 -27.31 -38.45 34.72
C SER A 102 -25.80 -38.17 34.57
N SER A 103 -24.98 -39.20 34.42
CA SER A 103 -23.53 -39.04 34.23
C SER A 103 -23.20 -38.35 32.91
N LEU A 104 -23.88 -38.70 31.82
CA LEU A 104 -23.71 -38.04 30.52
C LEU A 104 -24.11 -36.56 30.60
N TYR A 105 -25.20 -36.26 31.30
CA TYR A 105 -25.64 -34.89 31.51
C TYR A 105 -24.60 -34.06 32.28
N GLU A 106 -24.18 -34.54 33.46
CA GLU A 106 -23.33 -33.78 34.37
C GLU A 106 -21.87 -33.69 33.89
N MET A 107 -21.32 -34.78 33.36
CA MET A 107 -19.90 -34.89 33.05
C MET A 107 -19.56 -34.49 31.61
N VAL A 108 -20.54 -34.52 30.70
CA VAL A 108 -20.30 -34.28 29.27
C VAL A 108 -21.13 -33.12 28.75
N LEU A 109 -22.45 -33.22 28.79
CA LEU A 109 -23.33 -32.23 28.16
C LEU A 109 -23.16 -30.85 28.80
N LEU A 110 -23.27 -30.75 30.14
CA LEU A 110 -23.21 -29.48 30.83
C LEU A 110 -21.85 -28.75 30.63
N PRO A 111 -20.68 -29.41 30.78
CA PRO A 111 -19.39 -28.79 30.46
C PRO A 111 -19.26 -28.38 28.99
N LEU A 112 -19.73 -29.21 28.05
CA LEU A 112 -19.64 -28.94 26.62
C LEU A 112 -20.49 -27.74 26.21
N THR A 113 -21.73 -27.67 26.70
CA THR A 113 -22.63 -26.52 26.47
C THR A 113 -22.07 -25.24 27.07
N LYS A 114 -21.49 -25.31 28.27
CA LYS A 114 -20.80 -24.16 28.87
C LYS A 114 -19.61 -23.72 28.01
N TYR A 115 -18.76 -24.65 27.60
CA TYR A 115 -17.60 -24.36 26.75
C TYR A 115 -18.02 -23.76 25.40
N GLY A 116 -19.04 -24.31 24.74
CA GLY A 116 -19.54 -23.81 23.46
C GLY A 116 -20.01 -22.37 23.54
N ASN A 117 -20.77 -22.02 24.59
CA ASN A 117 -21.21 -20.65 24.85
C ASN A 117 -20.05 -19.68 25.10
N GLU A 118 -19.06 -20.08 25.90
CA GLU A 118 -17.88 -19.26 26.16
C GLU A 118 -16.99 -19.12 24.91
N HIS A 119 -16.85 -20.19 24.13
CA HIS A 119 -16.07 -20.18 22.89
C HIS A 119 -16.69 -19.27 21.84
N SER A 120 -18.01 -19.32 21.67
CA SER A 120 -18.74 -18.39 20.79
C SER A 120 -18.42 -16.95 21.13
N LYS A 121 -18.53 -16.57 22.41
CA LYS A 121 -18.24 -15.19 22.84
C LYS A 121 -16.79 -14.78 22.55
N ARG A 122 -15.82 -15.69 22.78
CA ARG A 122 -14.41 -15.43 22.45
C ARG A 122 -14.19 -15.26 20.95
N LEU A 123 -14.87 -16.07 20.14
CA LEU A 123 -14.78 -16.01 18.68
C LEU A 123 -15.31 -14.69 18.15
N ASP A 124 -16.52 -14.30 18.56
CA ASP A 124 -17.17 -13.06 18.14
C ASP A 124 -16.30 -11.84 18.51
N ALA A 125 -15.83 -11.78 19.76
CA ALA A 125 -14.97 -10.69 20.23
C ALA A 125 -13.64 -10.61 19.46
N SER A 126 -13.01 -11.75 19.18
CA SER A 126 -11.77 -11.82 18.40
C SER A 126 -12.00 -11.39 16.95
N GLU A 127 -13.13 -11.76 16.35
CA GLU A 127 -13.46 -11.38 14.98
C GLU A 127 -13.66 -9.88 14.83
N ASP A 128 -14.37 -9.28 15.79
CA ASP A 128 -14.62 -7.84 15.89
C ASP A 128 -13.31 -7.07 16.06
N GLU A 129 -12.41 -7.54 16.92
CA GLU A 129 -11.09 -6.93 17.12
C GLU A 129 -10.28 -6.90 15.82
N ILE A 130 -10.24 -8.03 15.09
CA ILE A 130 -9.53 -8.11 13.80
C ILE A 130 -10.22 -7.26 12.73
N ASN A 131 -11.56 -7.25 12.67
CA ASN A 131 -12.32 -6.36 11.79
C ASN A 131 -11.97 -4.89 12.02
N GLY A 132 -11.88 -4.48 13.30
CA GLY A 132 -11.47 -3.14 13.68
C GLY A 132 -10.06 -2.79 13.18
N ARG A 133 -9.10 -3.71 13.33
CA ARG A 133 -7.73 -3.54 12.83
C ARG A 133 -7.67 -3.45 11.31
N LEU A 134 -8.40 -4.30 10.58
CA LEU A 134 -8.44 -4.29 9.12
C LEU A 134 -9.07 -3.01 8.58
N LYS A 135 -10.15 -2.53 9.21
CA LYS A 135 -10.76 -1.25 8.86
C LYS A 135 -9.77 -0.09 9.02
N MET A 136 -9.00 -0.06 10.11
CA MET A 136 -7.95 0.94 10.31
C MET A 136 -6.83 0.82 9.27
N TYR A 137 -6.37 -0.41 8.99
CA TYR A 137 -5.36 -0.68 7.96
C TYR A 137 -5.79 -0.17 6.58
N ASN A 138 -7.03 -0.46 6.18
CA ASN A 138 -7.58 -0.01 4.89
C ASN A 138 -7.66 1.52 4.83
N LYS A 139 -8.02 2.19 5.94
CA LYS A 139 -7.99 3.65 6.02
C LYS A 139 -6.58 4.20 5.80
N LEU A 140 -5.59 3.68 6.54
CA LEU A 140 -4.20 4.12 6.44
C LEU A 140 -3.63 3.87 5.03
N THR A 141 -3.97 2.73 4.42
CA THR A 141 -3.54 2.40 3.05
C THR A 141 -4.07 3.44 2.06
N ASN A 142 -5.36 3.78 2.14
CA ASN A 142 -5.96 4.81 1.29
C ASN A 142 -5.34 6.20 1.51
N ASP A 143 -4.99 6.54 2.75
CA ASP A 143 -4.35 7.81 3.06
C ASP A 143 -2.93 7.88 2.48
N VAL A 144 -2.16 6.78 2.54
CA VAL A 144 -0.84 6.66 1.90
C VAL A 144 -0.95 6.80 0.38
N GLU A 145 -1.93 6.16 -0.26
CA GLU A 145 -2.15 6.28 -1.70
C GLU A 145 -2.45 7.73 -2.12
N LYS A 146 -3.28 8.45 -1.37
CA LYS A 146 -3.57 9.86 -1.61
C LYS A 146 -2.34 10.75 -1.43
N LEU A 147 -1.58 10.55 -0.36
CA LEU A 147 -0.36 11.32 -0.08
C LEU A 147 0.70 11.08 -1.16
N ARG A 148 0.84 9.83 -1.61
CA ARG A 148 1.72 9.47 -2.72
C ARG A 148 1.31 10.17 -4.01
N ALA A 149 0.03 10.10 -4.40
CA ALA A 149 -0.46 10.76 -5.60
C ALA A 149 -0.21 12.28 -5.55
N ASN A 150 -0.49 12.91 -4.41
CA ASN A 150 -0.22 14.33 -4.20
C ASN A 150 1.28 14.68 -4.28
N TYR A 151 2.16 13.83 -3.76
CA TYR A 151 3.61 14.00 -3.90
C TYR A 151 4.04 13.90 -5.37
N GLU A 152 3.59 12.86 -6.08
CA GLU A 152 3.92 12.64 -7.49
C GLU A 152 3.44 13.82 -8.36
N SER A 153 2.23 14.34 -8.13
CA SER A 153 1.74 15.54 -8.83
C SER A 153 2.57 16.79 -8.56
N LYS A 154 3.07 16.97 -7.32
CA LYS A 154 3.94 18.12 -7.00
C LYS A 154 5.31 18.01 -7.64
N CYS A 155 5.88 16.81 -7.74
CA CYS A 155 7.13 16.58 -8.48
C CYS A 155 6.94 16.90 -9.97
N GLN A 156 5.89 16.37 -10.59
CA GLN A 156 5.58 16.66 -12.00
C GLN A 156 5.43 18.17 -12.25
N PHE A 157 4.69 18.87 -11.39
CA PHE A 157 4.55 20.32 -11.50
C PHE A 157 5.90 21.06 -11.35
N ALA A 158 6.76 20.63 -10.43
CA ALA A 158 8.08 21.23 -10.26
C ALA A 158 8.96 21.04 -11.51
N ASP A 159 8.98 19.83 -12.07
CA ASP A 159 9.73 19.49 -13.29
C ASP A 159 9.24 20.32 -14.49
N GLU A 160 7.91 20.47 -14.66
CA GLU A 160 7.31 21.31 -15.69
C GLU A 160 7.71 22.80 -15.55
N MET A 161 7.72 23.32 -14.32
CA MET A 161 8.14 24.71 -14.07
C MET A 161 9.63 24.94 -14.36
N GLU A 162 10.49 23.96 -14.05
CA GLU A 162 11.92 24.02 -14.38
C GLU A 162 12.14 24.03 -15.89
N GLU A 163 11.46 23.16 -16.64
CA GLU A 163 11.54 23.13 -18.11
C GLU A 163 11.09 24.45 -18.74
N ILE A 164 10.00 25.05 -18.26
CA ILE A 164 9.53 26.38 -18.70
C ILE A 164 10.58 27.46 -18.40
N SER A 165 11.20 27.41 -17.23
CA SER A 165 12.24 28.39 -16.84
C SER A 165 13.46 28.30 -17.75
N ILE A 166 13.94 27.09 -18.06
CA ILE A 166 15.07 26.86 -18.98
C ILE A 166 14.73 27.40 -20.37
N ARG A 167 13.55 27.10 -20.91
CA ARG A 167 13.10 27.63 -22.21
C ARG A 167 12.97 29.15 -22.21
N GLY A 168 12.51 29.74 -21.11
CA GLY A 168 12.44 31.19 -20.94
C GLY A 168 13.82 31.85 -20.98
N LEU A 169 14.83 31.24 -20.35
CA LEU A 169 16.21 31.71 -20.40
C LEU A 169 16.80 31.61 -21.81
N GLU A 170 16.52 30.54 -22.56
CA GLU A 170 16.95 30.41 -23.96
C GLU A 170 16.34 31.50 -24.87
N GLN A 171 15.11 31.94 -24.63
CA GLN A 171 14.48 33.01 -25.42
C GLN A 171 15.04 34.42 -25.10
N THR A 172 15.57 34.64 -23.89
CA THR A 172 16.14 35.95 -23.49
C THR A 172 17.49 36.28 -24.14
N ASN A 173 18.17 35.31 -24.78
CA ASN A 173 19.43 35.55 -25.50
C ASN A 173 19.26 36.21 -26.89
N SER A 174 18.08 36.69 -27.26
CA SER A 174 17.82 37.32 -28.57
C SER A 174 17.36 38.78 -28.48
N SER A 175 17.84 39.53 -27.48
CA SER A 175 17.66 40.98 -27.51
C SER A 175 18.52 41.56 -28.64
N PRO A 176 17.96 42.34 -29.59
CA PRO A 176 18.74 42.92 -30.66
C PRO A 176 19.84 43.82 -30.09
N VAL A 177 21.06 43.63 -30.55
CA VAL A 177 22.19 44.48 -30.19
C VAL A 177 22.13 45.73 -31.06
N PHE A 178 22.18 46.91 -30.44
CA PHE A 178 22.17 48.17 -31.17
C PHE A 178 23.60 48.68 -31.38
N LEU A 179 23.95 48.99 -32.63
CA LEU A 179 25.19 49.66 -33.02
C LEU A 179 24.87 50.78 -34.02
N GLY A 180 25.15 52.04 -33.68
CA GLY A 180 24.91 53.20 -34.53
C GLY A 180 23.45 53.47 -34.85
N GLY A 181 22.53 53.02 -33.99
CA GLY A 181 21.09 53.04 -34.26
C GLY A 181 20.59 51.93 -35.20
N LEU A 182 21.45 50.99 -35.61
CA LEU A 182 21.04 49.77 -36.32
C LEU A 182 20.85 48.62 -35.32
N ALA A 183 19.78 47.85 -35.49
CA ALA A 183 19.49 46.66 -34.69
C ALA A 183 20.06 45.42 -35.39
N PHE A 184 20.90 44.67 -34.69
CA PHE A 184 21.47 43.42 -35.16
C PHE A 184 20.90 42.22 -34.39
N SER A 185 20.62 41.14 -35.11
CA SER A 185 20.53 39.81 -34.48
C SER A 185 21.93 39.34 -34.09
N GLU A 186 22.05 38.40 -33.16
CA GLU A 186 23.35 37.84 -32.75
C GLU A 186 24.12 37.25 -33.95
N HIS A 187 23.41 36.59 -34.87
CA HIS A 187 24.00 36.01 -36.08
C HIS A 187 24.52 37.08 -37.04
N ASP A 188 23.71 38.12 -37.29
CA ASP A 188 24.09 39.19 -38.21
C ASP A 188 25.24 40.02 -37.65
N LEU A 189 25.27 40.23 -36.33
CA LEU A 189 26.37 40.91 -35.66
C LEU A 189 27.67 40.12 -35.76
N LYS A 190 27.64 38.81 -35.51
CA LYS A 190 28.82 37.94 -35.66
C LYS A 190 29.36 37.99 -37.09
N THR A 191 28.47 37.92 -38.07
CA THR A 191 28.82 38.01 -39.49
C THR A 191 29.41 39.39 -39.83
N TYR A 192 28.83 40.46 -39.28
CA TYR A 192 29.30 41.83 -39.48
C TYR A 192 30.70 42.06 -38.91
N LEU A 193 30.95 41.63 -37.67
CA LEU A 193 32.26 41.75 -37.02
C LEU A 193 33.32 40.85 -37.67
N ALA A 194 32.95 39.65 -38.14
CA ALA A 194 33.87 38.78 -38.88
C ALA A 194 34.34 39.44 -40.18
N ARG A 195 33.42 40.03 -40.95
CA ARG A 195 33.76 40.79 -42.17
C ARG A 195 34.67 41.98 -41.86
N MET A 196 34.36 42.74 -40.82
CA MET A 196 35.21 43.84 -40.37
C MET A 196 36.65 43.39 -40.06
N ARG A 197 36.80 42.22 -39.42
CA ARG A 197 38.12 41.64 -39.08
C ARG A 197 38.93 41.23 -40.32
N GLU A 198 38.26 40.69 -41.34
CA GLU A 198 38.90 40.19 -42.57
C GLU A 198 39.21 41.31 -43.58
N GLU A 199 38.36 42.32 -43.66
CA GLU A 199 38.46 43.39 -44.66
C GLU A 199 39.39 44.53 -44.22
N ILE A 200 39.64 44.71 -42.91
CA ILE A 200 40.57 45.73 -42.40
C ILE A 200 41.97 45.10 -42.24
N PRO A 201 43.04 45.72 -42.77
CA PRO A 201 44.40 45.22 -42.58
C PRO A 201 44.80 45.30 -41.10
N SER A 202 45.25 44.17 -40.55
CA SER A 202 45.81 44.12 -39.20
C SER A 202 47.32 44.33 -39.23
N GLN A 203 47.85 44.80 -38.10
CA GLN A 203 49.28 45.04 -37.89
C GLN A 203 49.72 44.54 -36.52
N GLN A 204 51.01 44.25 -36.38
CA GLN A 204 51.61 43.97 -35.07
C GLN A 204 52.03 45.28 -34.41
N VAL A 205 51.50 45.54 -33.20
CA VAL A 205 51.85 46.73 -32.42
C VAL A 205 52.58 46.29 -31.16
N LYS A 206 53.83 46.71 -31.01
CA LYS A 206 54.65 46.45 -29.82
C LYS A 206 54.57 47.64 -28.87
N ILE A 207 54.09 47.40 -27.65
CA ILE A 207 54.07 48.40 -26.59
C ILE A 207 55.11 48.03 -25.52
N PRO A 208 56.02 48.96 -25.13
CA PRO A 208 56.96 48.72 -24.04
C PRO A 208 56.23 48.27 -22.77
N ILE A 209 56.74 47.23 -22.09
CA ILE A 209 56.17 46.62 -20.87
C ILE A 209 54.87 45.81 -21.11
N LEU A 210 53.98 46.24 -22.01
CA LEU A 210 52.68 45.59 -22.27
C LEU A 210 52.70 44.46 -23.32
N GLY A 211 53.79 44.30 -24.06
CA GLY A 211 54.00 43.18 -24.99
C GLY A 211 53.70 43.49 -26.44
N VAL A 212 53.53 42.44 -27.26
CA VAL A 212 53.22 42.55 -28.70
C VAL A 212 51.76 42.15 -28.91
N TYR A 213 50.97 43.07 -29.45
CA TYR A 213 49.59 42.83 -29.86
C TYR A 213 49.59 42.41 -31.32
N ASN A 214 49.25 41.14 -31.55
CA ASN A 214 48.92 40.62 -32.88
C ASN A 214 47.46 40.97 -33.18
N ASP A 215 47.13 41.19 -34.45
CA ASP A 215 45.79 41.63 -34.89
C ASP A 215 45.35 43.02 -34.35
N ALA A 216 46.26 43.99 -34.31
CA ALA A 216 45.89 45.37 -33.98
C ALA A 216 45.42 46.10 -35.25
N TYR A 217 44.36 46.90 -35.13
CA TYR A 217 43.76 47.64 -36.24
C TYR A 217 43.89 49.14 -36.00
N SER A 218 44.12 49.91 -37.06
CA SER A 218 44.12 51.37 -36.97
C SER A 218 42.69 51.88 -36.75
N GLY A 219 42.50 52.79 -35.80
CA GLY A 219 41.20 53.45 -35.59
C GLY A 219 40.73 54.21 -36.84
N GLU A 220 41.66 54.72 -37.65
CA GLU A 220 41.35 55.38 -38.92
C GLU A 220 40.78 54.39 -39.95
N ASP A 221 41.34 53.18 -40.03
CA ASP A 221 40.90 52.16 -40.98
C ASP A 221 39.56 51.55 -40.55
N ILE A 222 39.35 51.37 -39.24
CA ILE A 222 38.04 51.05 -38.66
C ILE A 222 37.01 52.12 -39.05
N ALA A 223 37.33 53.40 -38.85
CA ALA A 223 36.41 54.50 -39.18
C ALA A 223 36.08 54.56 -40.68
N LYS A 224 37.07 54.35 -41.56
CA LYS A 224 36.88 54.27 -43.02
C LYS A 224 35.99 53.08 -43.39
N TRP A 225 36.24 51.92 -42.80
CA TRP A 225 35.47 50.71 -43.07
C TRP A 225 34.01 50.86 -42.66
N LEU A 226 33.75 51.38 -41.45
CA LEU A 226 32.41 51.65 -40.95
C LEU A 226 31.66 52.63 -41.86
N LYS A 227 32.33 53.69 -42.35
CA LYS A 227 31.74 54.65 -43.28
C LYS A 227 31.30 54.02 -44.60
N ASN A 228 32.10 53.10 -45.13
CA ASN A 228 31.84 52.47 -46.43
C ASN A 228 30.82 51.33 -46.35
N ASN A 229 30.71 50.67 -45.19
CA ASN A 229 29.89 49.46 -45.02
C ASN A 229 28.57 49.70 -44.25
N ASN A 230 28.31 50.92 -43.78
CA ASN A 230 27.02 51.29 -43.17
C ASN A 230 26.29 52.33 -44.02
N SER A 231 25.22 51.93 -44.68
CA SER A 231 24.38 52.79 -45.53
C SER A 231 23.63 53.91 -44.79
N GLY A 232 23.62 53.87 -43.45
CA GLY A 232 22.95 54.85 -42.59
C GLY A 232 23.81 56.02 -42.09
N ILE A 233 25.13 55.98 -42.30
CA ILE A 233 26.06 57.00 -41.77
C ILE A 233 26.02 58.25 -42.65
N ARG A 234 25.60 59.40 -42.08
CA ARG A 234 25.51 60.68 -42.81
C ARG A 234 26.54 61.70 -42.32
N ARG A 235 27.00 61.61 -41.08
CA ARG A 235 27.96 62.54 -40.47
C ARG A 235 29.16 61.79 -39.91
N VAL A 236 30.31 62.45 -39.86
CA VAL A 236 31.54 61.90 -39.27
C VAL A 236 31.33 61.52 -37.80
N ARG A 237 30.53 62.32 -37.08
CA ARG A 237 30.15 62.05 -35.68
C ARG A 237 29.44 60.70 -35.48
N ASP A 238 28.69 60.23 -36.48
CA ASP A 238 27.97 58.96 -36.36
C ASP A 238 28.96 57.77 -36.34
N ILE A 239 30.12 57.90 -37.00
CA ILE A 239 31.20 56.91 -36.99
C ILE A 239 31.87 56.86 -35.61
N GLU A 240 32.08 58.02 -34.98
CA GLU A 240 32.66 58.11 -33.63
C GLU A 240 31.75 57.45 -32.60
N ILE A 241 30.43 57.65 -32.70
CA ILE A 241 29.44 57.01 -31.83
C ILE A 241 29.50 55.49 -31.99
N ILE A 242 29.48 54.98 -33.22
CA ILE A 242 29.58 53.53 -33.47
C ILE A 242 30.90 52.98 -32.93
N GLY A 243 32.01 53.67 -33.16
CA GLY A 243 33.32 53.28 -32.65
C GLY A 243 33.35 53.21 -31.12
N GLN A 244 32.73 54.18 -30.45
CA GLN A 244 32.61 54.18 -29.00
C GLN A 244 31.71 53.04 -28.49
N GLU A 245 30.58 52.79 -29.14
CA GLU A 245 29.69 51.67 -28.79
C GLU A 245 30.37 50.31 -28.97
N LEU A 246 31.20 50.13 -29.99
CA LEU A 246 32.00 48.91 -30.17
C LEU A 246 33.00 48.71 -29.01
N ILE A 247 33.53 49.79 -28.43
CA ILE A 247 34.40 49.74 -27.24
C ILE A 247 33.58 49.46 -25.99
N ASP A 248 32.51 50.22 -25.77
CA ASP A 248 31.67 50.15 -24.57
C ASP A 248 30.99 48.78 -24.42
N GLN A 249 30.58 48.18 -25.54
CA GLN A 249 30.00 46.82 -25.59
C GLN A 249 31.08 45.72 -25.61
N GLY A 250 32.37 46.09 -25.63
CA GLY A 250 33.50 45.17 -25.50
C GLY A 250 33.86 44.38 -26.74
N PHE A 251 33.34 44.75 -27.92
CA PHE A 251 33.67 44.11 -29.19
C PHE A 251 35.08 44.44 -29.67
N ILE A 252 35.59 45.64 -29.35
CA ILE A 252 36.97 46.05 -29.59
C ILE A 252 37.58 46.65 -28.32
N LYS A 253 38.91 46.59 -28.19
CA LYS A 253 39.64 47.16 -27.05
C LYS A 253 40.74 48.09 -27.53
N LEU A 254 40.91 49.21 -26.84
CA LEU A 254 42.00 50.13 -27.13
C LEU A 254 43.34 49.54 -26.69
N VAL A 255 44.32 49.60 -27.58
CA VAL A 255 45.67 49.08 -27.33
C VAL A 255 46.50 50.16 -26.63
N GLY A 256 47.06 49.84 -25.46
CA GLY A 256 47.94 50.75 -24.70
C GLY A 256 47.24 51.72 -23.74
N VAL A 257 45.94 51.56 -23.52
CA VAL A 257 45.19 52.31 -22.49
C VAL A 257 45.19 51.47 -21.21
N ILE A 258 45.69 52.04 -20.11
CA ILE A 258 45.57 51.49 -18.74
C ILE A 258 44.37 52.14 -18.08
#